data_AF-A0A944C500-F1
#
_entry.id   AF-A0A944C500-F1
#
_cell.length_a   1.000
_cell.length_b   1.000
_cell.length_c   1.000
_cell.angle_alpha   90.00
_cell.angle_beta   90.00
_cell.angle_gamma   90.00
#
_symmetry.space_group_name_H-M   'P 1'
#
loop_
_entity.id
_entity.type
_entity.pdbx_description
1 polymer ?
#
loop_
_entity_poly.entity_id
_entity_poly.type
_entity_poly.pdbx_seq_one_letter_code
_entity_poly.pdbx_strand_id
1 'polypeptide(L)' 'NWGIATQRPDLVKRLNPNIGYERLVNLVHAWDHEIKEMMGGMGINSVEALRGNRLMLRGIGLNEKELEILGIQHAGQ' A
#
# COMPACT_ATOMS: atom_id res chain seq x y z
N ASN A 1 24.14 9.54 -2.39
CA ASN A 1 23.88 8.15 -2.82
C ASN A 1 24.14 7.17 -1.68
N TRP A 2 23.19 6.26 -1.45
CA TRP A 2 23.16 5.31 -0.32
C TRP A 2 23.96 4.02 -0.56
N GLY A 3 24.37 3.75 -1.79
CA GLY A 3 25.19 2.58 -2.14
C GLY A 3 24.43 1.34 -2.61
N ILE A 4 23.08 1.37 -2.65
CA ILE A 4 22.23 0.19 -2.91
C ILE A 4 22.24 -0.33 -4.36
N ALA A 5 22.57 0.53 -5.33
CA ALA A 5 22.59 0.19 -6.77
C ALA A 5 23.91 0.62 -7.43
N THR A 6 25.04 0.36 -6.76
CA THR A 6 26.38 0.70 -7.26
C THR A 6 27.42 -0.29 -6.75
N GLN A 7 28.51 -0.47 -7.49
CA GLN A 7 29.63 -1.33 -7.10
C GLN A 7 30.81 -0.56 -6.49
N ARG A 8 30.69 0.76 -6.34
CA ARG A 8 31.73 1.62 -5.76
C ARG A 8 32.06 1.20 -4.32
N PRO A 9 33.31 0.81 -4.00
CA PRO A 9 33.65 0.22 -2.69
C PRO A 9 33.37 1.13 -1.49
N ASP A 10 33.51 2.45 -1.63
CA ASP A 10 33.25 3.44 -0.58
C ASP A 10 31.76 3.59 -0.23
N LEU A 11 30.88 3.18 -1.15
CA LEU A 11 29.43 3.24 -0.99
C LEU A 11 28.85 1.90 -0.56
N VAL A 12 29.33 0.78 -1.11
CA VAL A 12 28.86 -0.57 -0.75
C VAL A 12 29.15 -0.90 0.72
N LYS A 13 30.32 -0.50 1.24
CA LYS A 13 30.71 -0.72 2.65
C LYS A 13 29.76 -0.08 3.68
N ARG A 14 28.89 0.83 3.26
CA ARG A 14 27.90 1.49 4.14
C ARG A 14 26.67 0.63 4.40
N LEU A 15 26.47 -0.42 3.60
CA LEU A 15 25.31 -1.30 3.70
C LEU A 15 25.63 -2.49 4.60
N ASN A 16 24.68 -2.85 5.45
CA ASN A 16 24.69 -4.10 6.19
C ASN A 16 23.52 -4.97 5.68
N PRO A 17 23.79 -6.00 4.84
CA PRO A 17 22.74 -6.84 4.27
C PRO A 17 21.89 -7.59 5.30
N ASN A 18 22.46 -7.99 6.44
CA ASN A 18 21.74 -8.72 7.48
C ASN A 18 20.67 -7.82 8.12
N ILE A 19 21.05 -6.60 8.49
CA ILE A 19 20.10 -5.59 9.01
C ILE A 19 19.08 -5.20 7.93
N GLY A 20 19.54 -5.05 6.68
CA GLY A 20 18.67 -4.68 5.55
C GLY A 20 17.58 -5.72 5.29
N TYR A 21 17.94 -7.00 5.34
CA TYR A 21 17.00 -8.11 5.20
C TYR A 21 15.96 -8.11 6.32
N GLU A 22 16.37 -7.98 7.59
CA GLU A 22 15.43 -7.92 8.72
C GLU A 22 14.44 -6.77 8.57
N ARG A 23 14.92 -5.58 8.16
CA ARG A 23 14.07 -4.42 7.91
C ARG A 23 13.08 -4.64 6.78
N LEU A 24 13.51 -5.30 5.69
CA LEU A 24 12.64 -5.64 4.57
C LEU A 24 11.53 -6.60 4.99
N VAL A 25 11.87 -7.65 5.75
CA VAL A 25 10.88 -8.62 6.25
C VAL A 25 9.88 -7.93 7.18
N ASN A 26 10.37 -7.11 8.12
CA ASN A 26 9.50 -6.36 9.03
C ASN A 26 8.57 -5.39 8.29
N LEU A 27 9.04 -4.75 7.21
CA LEU A 27 8.22 -3.88 6.37
C LEU A 27 7.08 -4.66 5.71
N VAL A 28 7.39 -5.81 5.10
CA VAL A 28 6.38 -6.66 4.43
C VAL A 28 5.36 -7.20 5.43
N HIS A 29 5.80 -7.63 6.63
CA HIS A 29 4.87 -8.05 7.68
C HIS A 29 3.98 -6.91 8.17
N ALA A 30 4.54 -5.70 8.39
CA ALA A 30 3.74 -4.56 8.80
C ALA A 30 2.66 -4.22 7.75
N TRP A 31 3.01 -4.23 6.46
CA TRP A 31 2.03 -4.01 5.40
C TRP A 31 0.96 -5.11 5.33
N ASP A 32 1.32 -6.37 5.52
CA ASP A 32 0.35 -7.47 5.60
C ASP A 32 -0.65 -7.26 6.74
N HIS A 33 -0.18 -6.85 7.93
CA HIS A 33 -1.05 -6.55 9.06
C HIS A 33 -1.99 -5.37 8.77
N GLU A 34 -1.48 -4.24 8.30
CA GLU A 34 -2.30 -3.05 7.99
C GLU A 34 -3.35 -3.34 6.92
N ILE A 35 -2.99 -4.09 5.87
CA ILE A 35 -3.93 -4.49 4.82
C ILE A 35 -5.03 -5.38 5.39
N LYS A 36 -4.67 -6.35 6.25
CA LYS A 36 -5.66 -7.22 6.91
C LYS A 36 -6.59 -6.43 7.83
N GLU A 37 -6.09 -5.44 8.57
CA GLU A 37 -6.92 -4.58 9.41
C GLU A 37 -7.89 -3.73 8.58
N MET A 38 -7.41 -3.08 7.50
CA MET A 38 -8.26 -2.34 6.58
C MET A 38 -9.34 -3.24 5.95
N MET A 39 -8.97 -4.43 5.49
CA MET A 39 -9.92 -5.41 4.94
C MET A 39 -10.94 -5.86 6.00
N GLY A 40 -10.49 -6.13 7.22
CA GLY A 40 -11.36 -6.49 8.34
C GLY A 40 -12.36 -5.41 8.68
N GLY A 41 -11.93 -4.13 8.71
CA GLY A 41 -12.81 -2.98 8.91
C GLY A 41 -13.86 -2.80 7.80
N MET A 42 -13.57 -3.27 6.59
CA MET A 42 -14.51 -3.29 5.46
C MET A 42 -15.38 -4.55 5.41
N GLY A 43 -15.17 -5.54 6.29
CA GLY A 43 -15.85 -6.84 6.25
C GLY A 43 -15.41 -7.74 5.09
N ILE A 44 -14.22 -7.50 4.53
CA ILE A 44 -13.64 -8.26 3.41
C ILE A 44 -12.68 -9.33 3.98
N ASN A 45 -12.83 -10.57 3.54
CA ASN A 45 -12.06 -11.71 4.05
C ASN A 45 -11.04 -12.30 3.06
N SER A 46 -10.94 -11.76 1.84
CA SER A 46 -9.98 -12.20 0.82
C SER A 46 -9.49 -11.05 -0.07
N VAL A 47 -8.26 -11.18 -0.57
CA VAL A 47 -7.66 -10.19 -1.47
C VAL A 47 -8.41 -10.13 -2.79
N GLU A 48 -8.95 -11.26 -3.25
CA GLU A 48 -9.78 -11.35 -4.45
C GLU A 48 -11.05 -10.51 -4.33
N ALA A 49 -11.67 -10.48 -3.15
CA ALA A 49 -12.85 -9.67 -2.87
C ALA A 49 -12.53 -8.17 -2.68
N LEU A 50 -11.29 -7.83 -2.31
CA LEU A 50 -10.81 -6.45 -2.26
C LEU A 50 -10.48 -5.91 -3.67
N ARG A 51 -9.87 -6.75 -4.52
CA ARG A 51 -9.32 -6.32 -5.81
C ARG A 51 -10.42 -5.80 -6.74
N GLY A 52 -10.33 -4.51 -7.07
CA GLY A 52 -11.29 -3.84 -7.96
C GLY A 52 -12.62 -3.49 -7.28
N ASN A 53 -12.78 -3.80 -6.00
CA ASN A 53 -13.93 -3.40 -5.22
C ASN A 53 -13.85 -1.89 -4.90
N ARG A 54 -14.87 -1.16 -5.35
CA ARG A 54 -14.97 0.29 -5.17
C ARG A 54 -16.05 0.69 -4.16
N LEU A 55 -16.74 -0.28 -3.57
CA LEU A 55 -17.90 -0.06 -2.71
C LEU A 55 -17.58 0.80 -1.49
N MET A 56 -16.36 0.69 -0.96
CA MET A 56 -15.92 1.44 0.22
C MET A 56 -15.14 2.72 -0.14
N LEU A 57 -14.90 3.00 -1.43
CA LEU A 57 -14.27 4.23 -1.87
C LEU A 57 -15.27 5.38 -1.88
N ARG A 58 -14.82 6.55 -1.46
CA ARG A 58 -15.63 7.77 -1.41
C ARG A 58 -14.88 8.93 -2.06
N GLY A 59 -15.55 9.62 -2.98
CA GLY A 59 -15.04 10.81 -3.65
C GLY A 59 -15.28 12.06 -2.80
N ILE A 60 -14.27 12.93 -2.73
CA ILE A 60 -14.33 14.24 -2.07
C ILE A 60 -13.97 15.30 -3.11
N GLY A 61 -14.82 16.31 -3.27
CA GLY A 61 -14.57 17.41 -4.23
C GLY A 61 -14.72 17.02 -5.70
N LEU A 62 -15.35 15.87 -5.98
CA LEU A 62 -15.66 15.40 -7.32
C LEU A 62 -17.09 15.77 -7.70
N ASN A 63 -17.29 16.13 -8.96
CA ASN A 63 -18.64 16.31 -9.51
C ASN A 63 -19.29 14.97 -9.85
N GLU A 64 -20.59 15.00 -10.12
CA GLU A 64 -21.39 13.81 -10.41
C GLU A 64 -20.85 12.99 -11.59
N LYS A 65 -20.38 13.65 -12.65
CA LYS A 65 -19.85 12.94 -13.82
C LYS A 65 -18.54 12.21 -13.51
N GLU A 66 -17.68 12.81 -12.70
CA GLU A 66 -16.43 12.20 -12.24
C GLU A 66 -16.69 10.97 -11.36
N LEU A 67 -17.65 11.09 -10.43
CA LEU A 67 -18.08 9.97 -9.57
C LEU A 67 -18.64 8.81 -10.40
N GLU A 68 -19.48 9.10 -11.39
CA GLU A 68 -20.05 8.11 -12.32
C GLU A 68 -18.95 7.39 -13.11
N ILE A 69 -18.01 8.14 -13.71
CA ILE A 69 -16.90 7.57 -14.49
C ILE A 69 -16.02 6.66 -13.62
N LEU A 70 -15.74 7.07 -12.38
CA LEU A 70 -14.92 6.29 -11.46
C LEU A 70 -15.71 5.13 -10.81
N GLY A 71 -17.04 5.20 -10.81
CA GLY A 71 -17.92 4.23 -10.16
C GLY A 71 -17.76 4.24 -8.64
N ILE A 72 -17.70 5.42 -8.03
CA ILE A 72 -17.56 5.62 -6.57
C ILE A 72 -18.63 6.59 -6.05
N GLN A 73 -18.95 6.50 -4.76
CA GLN A 73 -19.97 7.34 -4.11
C GLN A 73 -19.37 8.62 -3.51
N HIS A 74 -20.19 9.65 -3.27
CA HIS A 74 -19.74 10.88 -2.58
C HIS A 74 -19.50 10.61 -1.09
N ALA A 75 -18.49 11.26 -0.49
CA ALA A 75 -18.31 11.21 0.96
C ALA A 75 -19.50 11.84 1.70
N GLY A 76 -20.10 11.11 2.64
CA GLY A 76 -21.29 11.56 3.39
C GLY A 76 -22.64 11.11 2.81
N GLN A 77 -22.63 10.33 1.72
CA GLN A 77 -23.74 9.47 1.31
C GLN A 77 -23.49 8.02 1.75
#